data_AF-A0A7S0MQJ8-F1
#
_entry.id   AF-A0A7S0MQJ8-F1
#
_cell.length_a   1.000
_cell.length_b   1.000
_cell.length_c   1.000
_cell.angle_alpha   90.00
_cell.angle_beta   90.00
_cell.angle_gamma   90.00
#
_symmetry.space_group_name_H-M   'P 1'
#
loop_
_entity.id
_entity.type
_entity.pdbx_description
1 polymer ?
#
loop_
_entity_poly.entity_id
_entity_poly.type
_entity_poly.pdbx_seq_one_letter_code
_entity_poly.pdbx_strand_id
1 'polypeptide(L)'
;SVGASANPFGIKGVEENALMMKEVEDALKVQRAVLERLEYANALRLADAPLAQVKKALNWVVIGGGPTGVELTAEFCDFVHSDIATYFPECAKLIEVTLVEASGRLLGAFSLSVSDFARDALQKQGAQVKCDTFVTGADANQVTLKDAKSESVSALDYGL
;
A
#
# COMPACT_ATOMS: atom_id res chain seq x y z
N SER A 1 -23.68 20.75 3.47
CA SER A 1 -23.46 19.34 3.86
C SER A 1 -22.03 19.23 4.38
N VAL A 2 -21.80 18.58 5.53
CA VAL A 2 -20.48 18.53 6.21
C VAL A 2 -19.64 17.30 5.83
N GLY A 3 -20.13 16.45 4.93
CA GLY A 3 -19.38 15.29 4.42
C GLY A 3 -19.24 14.14 5.44
N ALA A 4 -18.19 13.32 5.26
CA ALA A 4 -17.82 12.19 6.11
C ALA A 4 -16.28 12.10 6.21
N SER A 5 -15.76 11.66 7.36
CA SER A 5 -14.32 11.47 7.60
C SER A 5 -13.85 10.08 7.19
N ALA A 6 -12.52 9.92 7.05
CA ALA A 6 -11.91 8.59 6.97
C ALA A 6 -12.21 7.79 8.25
N ASN A 7 -12.32 6.47 8.13
CA ASN A 7 -12.68 5.59 9.23
C ASN A 7 -11.62 4.49 9.40
N PRO A 8 -10.85 4.47 10.50
CA PRO A 8 -9.88 3.41 10.79
C PRO A 8 -10.57 2.12 11.32
N PHE A 9 -11.90 2.12 11.43
CA PHE A 9 -12.72 0.99 11.91
C PHE A 9 -12.35 0.50 13.32
N GLY A 10 -11.71 1.35 14.14
CA GLY A 10 -11.22 0.99 15.47
C GLY A 10 -10.08 -0.03 15.46
N ILE A 11 -9.43 -0.24 14.30
CA ILE A 11 -8.31 -1.16 14.17
C ILE A 11 -7.10 -0.55 14.87
N LYS A 12 -6.57 -1.25 15.88
CA LYS A 12 -5.47 -0.77 16.72
C LYS A 12 -4.26 -0.38 15.88
N GLY A 13 -3.76 0.83 16.07
CA GLY A 13 -2.53 1.31 15.44
C GLY A 13 -2.70 1.86 14.03
N VAL A 14 -3.87 1.71 13.40
CA VAL A 14 -4.08 2.25 12.04
C VAL A 14 -4.16 3.77 12.06
N GLU A 15 -4.83 4.37 13.04
CA GLU A 15 -4.94 5.82 13.15
C GLU A 15 -3.58 6.49 13.42
N GLU A 16 -2.70 5.79 14.14
CA GLU A 16 -1.38 6.28 14.51
C GLU A 16 -0.30 6.06 13.44
N ASN A 17 -0.42 4.99 12.64
CA ASN A 17 0.65 4.57 11.74
C ASN A 17 0.28 4.57 10.24
N ALA A 18 -0.97 4.81 9.87
CA ALA A 18 -1.40 4.89 8.47
C ALA A 18 -1.65 6.33 8.01
N LEU A 19 -1.47 6.57 6.71
CA LEU A 19 -1.83 7.83 6.07
C LEU A 19 -3.24 7.72 5.48
N MET A 20 -4.09 8.67 5.84
CA MET A 20 -5.40 8.81 5.19
C MET A 20 -5.22 9.39 3.78
N MET A 21 -6.24 9.25 2.93
CA MET A 21 -6.27 9.82 1.58
C MET A 21 -7.67 10.40 1.31
N LYS A 22 -8.01 11.48 2.02
CA LYS A 22 -9.34 12.09 1.95
C LYS A 22 -9.30 13.51 1.42
N GLU A 23 -8.39 14.32 1.96
CA GLU A 23 -8.24 15.73 1.63
C GLU A 23 -6.94 15.98 0.85
N VAL A 24 -6.77 17.19 0.30
CA VAL A 24 -5.55 17.55 -0.47
C VAL A 24 -4.31 17.50 0.43
N GLU A 25 -4.43 17.92 1.68
CA GLU A 25 -3.35 17.86 2.67
C GLU A 25 -2.88 16.44 2.93
N ASP A 26 -3.78 15.46 2.80
CA ASP A 26 -3.43 14.05 2.94
C ASP A 26 -2.60 13.56 1.75
N ALA A 27 -2.98 13.93 0.52
CA ALA A 27 -2.17 13.63 -0.67
C ALA A 27 -0.76 14.22 -0.56
N LEU A 28 -0.61 15.43 -0.01
CA LEU A 28 0.69 16.05 0.25
C LEU A 28 1.50 15.31 1.35
N LYS A 29 0.84 14.70 2.33
CA LYS A 29 1.53 13.85 3.32
C LYS A 29 2.01 12.55 2.67
N VAL A 30 1.16 11.91 1.85
CA VAL A 30 1.53 10.70 1.09
C VAL A 30 2.73 10.97 0.20
N GLN A 31 2.70 12.05 -0.59
CA GLN A 31 3.82 12.43 -1.45
C GLN A 31 5.13 12.63 -0.67
N ARG A 32 5.07 13.33 0.48
CA ARG A 32 6.25 13.53 1.35
C ARG A 32 6.76 12.21 1.90
N ALA A 33 5.88 11.35 2.41
CA ALA A 33 6.26 10.05 2.96
C ALA A 33 6.93 9.15 1.91
N VAL A 34 6.42 9.13 0.67
CA VAL A 34 7.04 8.42 -0.46
C VAL A 34 8.48 8.90 -0.67
N LEU A 35 8.69 10.22 -0.79
CA LEU A 35 10.02 10.78 -1.01
C LEU A 35 10.97 10.48 0.16
N GLU A 36 10.52 10.65 1.41
CA GLU A 36 11.31 10.35 2.61
C GLU A 36 11.71 8.86 2.65
N ARG A 37 10.81 7.94 2.27
CA ARG A 37 11.13 6.51 2.22
C ARG A 37 12.13 6.17 1.12
N LEU A 38 12.04 6.81 -0.04
CA LEU A 38 13.01 6.64 -1.12
C LEU A 38 14.40 7.14 -0.72
N GLU A 39 14.47 8.33 -0.13
CA GLU A 39 15.73 8.91 0.37
C GLU A 39 16.34 8.03 1.46
N TYR A 40 15.53 7.57 2.42
CA TYR A 40 15.97 6.68 3.48
C TYR A 40 16.49 5.34 2.95
N ALA A 41 15.76 4.71 2.03
CA ALA A 41 16.19 3.46 1.39
C ALA A 41 17.49 3.64 0.60
N ASN A 42 17.65 4.76 -0.10
CA ASN A 42 18.87 5.08 -0.82
C ASN A 42 20.06 5.30 0.15
N ALA A 43 19.84 5.98 1.27
CA ALA A 43 20.86 6.16 2.30
C ALA A 43 21.29 4.80 2.91
N LEU A 44 20.36 3.90 3.18
CA LEU A 44 20.65 2.53 3.63
C LEU A 44 21.50 1.76 2.61
N ARG A 45 21.22 1.90 1.31
CA ARG A 45 22.01 1.30 0.23
C ARG A 45 23.44 1.83 0.21
N LEU A 46 23.62 3.14 0.34
CA LEU A 46 24.93 3.79 0.36
C LEU A 46 25.76 3.40 1.60
N ALA A 47 25.10 3.02 2.69
CA ALA A 47 25.73 2.56 3.92
C ALA A 47 25.95 1.02 3.97
N ASP A 48 25.76 0.32 2.84
CA ASP A 48 25.86 -1.14 2.75
C ASP A 48 24.99 -1.90 3.79
N ALA A 49 23.83 -1.32 4.14
CA ALA A 49 22.90 -1.95 5.06
C ALA A 49 22.34 -3.27 4.49
N PRO A 50 21.91 -4.21 5.35
CA PRO A 50 21.30 -5.46 4.90
C PRO A 50 20.11 -5.20 3.96
N LEU A 51 20.05 -5.92 2.84
CA LEU A 51 19.01 -5.74 1.82
C LEU A 51 17.58 -5.85 2.39
N ALA A 52 17.38 -6.67 3.42
CA ALA A 52 16.10 -6.80 4.10
C ALA A 52 15.59 -5.47 4.71
N GLN A 53 16.49 -4.63 5.24
CA GLN A 53 16.10 -3.31 5.78
C GLN A 53 15.72 -2.34 4.66
N VAL A 54 16.43 -2.37 3.54
CA VAL A 54 16.12 -1.56 2.36
C VAL A 54 14.75 -1.94 1.80
N LYS A 55 14.50 -3.25 1.62
CA LYS A 55 13.21 -3.76 1.14
C LYS A 55 12.06 -3.38 2.05
N LYS A 56 12.25 -3.49 3.36
CA LYS A 56 11.24 -3.07 4.33
C LYS A 56 10.86 -1.60 4.18
N ALA A 57 11.83 -0.70 3.99
CA ALA A 57 11.56 0.72 3.76
C ALA A 57 10.80 1.01 2.45
N LEU A 58 10.86 0.09 1.48
CA LEU A 58 10.30 0.22 0.14
C LEU A 58 9.03 -0.62 -0.08
N ASN A 59 8.50 -1.28 0.95
CA ASN A 59 7.23 -1.99 0.84
C ASN A 59 6.08 -1.04 1.18
N TRP A 60 5.17 -0.84 0.22
CA TRP A 60 4.08 0.13 0.28
C TRP A 60 2.75 -0.59 0.35
N VAL A 61 1.95 -0.30 1.39
CA VAL A 61 0.69 -1.00 1.65
C VAL A 61 -0.48 -0.04 1.54
N VAL A 62 -1.40 -0.34 0.62
CA VAL A 62 -2.68 0.36 0.47
C VAL A 62 -3.79 -0.49 1.10
N ILE A 63 -4.56 0.10 2.01
CA ILE A 63 -5.65 -0.58 2.72
C ILE A 63 -7.00 -0.13 2.13
N GLY A 64 -7.75 -1.07 1.58
CA GLY A 64 -9.09 -0.90 1.02
C GLY A 64 -9.11 -0.91 -0.51
N GLY A 65 -9.79 -1.89 -1.10
CA GLY A 65 -9.96 -2.11 -2.53
C GLY A 65 -11.15 -1.38 -3.17
N GLY A 66 -11.60 -0.26 -2.56
CA GLY A 66 -12.57 0.65 -3.19
C GLY A 66 -11.93 1.50 -4.30
N PRO A 67 -12.69 2.39 -4.97
CA PRO A 67 -12.18 3.21 -6.07
C PRO A 67 -10.88 3.94 -5.74
N THR A 68 -10.84 4.66 -4.61
CA THR A 68 -9.66 5.42 -4.18
C THR A 68 -8.42 4.55 -3.95
N GLY A 69 -8.57 3.39 -3.30
CA GLY A 69 -7.41 2.52 -3.04
C GLY A 69 -6.92 1.81 -4.31
N VAL A 70 -7.83 1.46 -5.22
CA VAL A 70 -7.47 0.92 -6.54
C VAL A 70 -6.72 1.96 -7.38
N GLU A 71 -7.23 3.19 -7.46
CA GLU A 71 -6.56 4.28 -8.19
C GLU A 71 -5.19 4.61 -7.57
N LEU A 72 -5.11 4.76 -6.24
CA LEU A 72 -3.84 5.03 -5.56
C LEU A 72 -2.81 3.92 -5.80
N THR A 73 -3.23 2.66 -5.78
CA THR A 73 -2.34 1.52 -6.07
C THR A 73 -1.84 1.56 -7.51
N ALA A 74 -2.72 1.86 -8.47
CA ALA A 74 -2.34 1.98 -9.89
C ALA A 74 -1.33 3.12 -10.09
N GLU A 75 -1.59 4.30 -9.51
CA GLU A 75 -0.69 5.46 -9.59
C GLU A 75 0.66 5.17 -8.95
N PHE A 76 0.72 4.45 -7.82
CA PHE A 76 1.99 4.02 -7.25
C PHE A 76 2.74 3.07 -8.19
N CYS A 77 2.07 2.11 -8.82
CA CYS A 77 2.72 1.21 -9.77
C CYS A 77 3.25 1.98 -10.98
N ASP A 78 2.47 2.91 -11.52
CA ASP A 78 2.90 3.73 -12.66
C ASP A 78 4.07 4.65 -12.27
N PHE A 79 4.04 5.26 -11.09
CA PHE A 79 5.13 6.08 -10.55
C PHE A 79 6.43 5.29 -10.35
N VAL A 80 6.32 4.04 -9.87
CA VAL A 80 7.48 3.12 -9.74
C VAL A 80 8.10 2.83 -11.10
N HIS A 81 7.28 2.53 -12.11
CA HIS A 81 7.77 2.17 -13.45
C HIS A 81 8.25 3.37 -14.29
N SER A 82 7.88 4.59 -13.92
CA SER A 82 8.22 5.81 -14.66
C SER A 82 9.29 6.62 -13.93
N ASP A 83 8.88 7.53 -13.04
CA ASP A 83 9.76 8.48 -12.38
C ASP A 83 10.80 7.78 -11.50
N ILE A 84 10.39 6.83 -10.65
CA ILE A 84 11.34 6.18 -9.73
C ILE A 84 12.33 5.31 -10.50
N ALA A 85 11.88 4.59 -11.53
CA ALA A 85 12.78 3.84 -12.41
C ALA A 85 13.84 4.74 -13.08
N THR A 86 13.51 6.01 -13.31
CA THR A 86 14.41 7.01 -13.89
C THR A 86 15.39 7.59 -12.87
N TYR A 87 14.89 8.04 -11.71
CA TYR A 87 15.71 8.76 -10.72
C TYR A 87 16.37 7.86 -9.67
N PHE A 88 15.74 6.73 -9.32
CA PHE A 88 16.19 5.77 -8.31
C PHE A 88 16.10 4.32 -8.82
N PRO A 89 16.80 3.97 -9.93
CA PRO A 89 16.64 2.69 -10.61
C PRO A 89 16.92 1.46 -9.73
N GLU A 90 17.80 1.59 -8.74
CA GLU A 90 18.12 0.50 -7.80
C GLU A 90 17.04 0.32 -6.73
N CYS A 91 16.39 1.40 -6.29
CA CYS A 91 15.26 1.32 -5.37
C CYS A 91 14.00 0.82 -6.10
N ALA A 92 13.76 1.26 -7.33
CA ALA A 92 12.59 0.86 -8.13
C ALA A 92 12.44 -0.67 -8.22
N LYS A 93 13.54 -1.40 -8.37
CA LYS A 93 13.58 -2.87 -8.44
C LYS A 93 13.20 -3.57 -7.13
N LEU A 94 13.17 -2.83 -6.02
CA LEU A 94 12.96 -3.36 -4.67
C LEU A 94 11.62 -2.91 -4.07
N ILE A 95 10.91 -1.97 -4.72
CA ILE A 95 9.60 -1.52 -4.25
C ILE A 95 8.57 -2.62 -4.50
N GLU A 96 7.79 -2.91 -3.47
CA GLU A 96 6.63 -3.79 -3.56
C GLU A 96 5.41 -2.96 -3.18
N VAL A 97 4.38 -2.97 -4.03
CA VAL A 97 3.10 -2.31 -3.76
C VAL A 97 2.05 -3.37 -3.49
N THR A 98 1.44 -3.34 -2.30
CA THR A 98 0.43 -4.32 -1.87
C THR A 98 -0.90 -3.63 -1.57
N LEU A 99 -1.95 -4.03 -2.27
CA LEU A 99 -3.34 -3.64 -1.97
C LEU A 99 -4.01 -4.73 -1.14
N VAL A 100 -4.49 -4.38 0.06
CA VAL A 100 -5.22 -5.27 0.95
C VAL A 100 -6.70 -4.90 0.97
N GLU A 101 -7.58 -5.87 0.71
CA GLU A 101 -9.03 -5.70 0.69
C GLU A 101 -9.71 -6.79 1.52
N ALA A 102 -10.58 -6.36 2.44
CA ALA A 102 -11.28 -7.25 3.36
C ALA A 102 -12.30 -8.14 2.66
N SER A 103 -13.01 -7.62 1.66
CA SER A 103 -13.97 -8.40 0.87
C SER A 103 -13.28 -9.27 -0.18
N GLY A 104 -14.04 -10.19 -0.77
CA GLY A 104 -13.52 -11.12 -1.77
C GLY A 104 -13.22 -10.51 -3.14
N ARG A 105 -13.43 -9.19 -3.34
CA ARG A 105 -13.19 -8.54 -4.64
C ARG A 105 -12.94 -7.03 -4.52
N LEU A 106 -12.16 -6.49 -5.45
CA LEU A 106 -12.01 -5.04 -5.62
C LEU A 106 -13.29 -4.41 -6.16
N LEU A 107 -13.45 -3.10 -5.95
CA LEU A 107 -14.53 -2.29 -6.51
C LEU A 107 -15.91 -2.91 -6.27
N GLY A 108 -16.22 -3.27 -5.03
CA GLY A 108 -17.40 -4.09 -4.68
C GLY A 108 -18.77 -3.52 -5.11
N ALA A 109 -18.85 -2.22 -5.43
CA ALA A 109 -20.03 -1.56 -5.98
C ALA A 109 -20.23 -1.77 -7.50
N PHE A 110 -19.24 -2.31 -8.21
CA PHE A 110 -19.25 -2.52 -9.65
C PHE A 110 -19.55 -3.99 -10.02
N SER A 111 -19.68 -4.27 -11.32
CA SER A 111 -19.89 -5.63 -11.82
C SER A 111 -18.68 -6.52 -11.57
N LEU A 112 -18.89 -7.83 -11.48
CA LEU A 112 -17.80 -8.82 -11.34
C LEU A 112 -16.75 -8.66 -12.44
N SER A 113 -17.18 -8.42 -13.68
CA SER A 113 -16.27 -8.21 -14.80
C SER A 113 -15.33 -7.01 -14.61
N VAL A 114 -15.81 -5.92 -13.98
CA VAL A 114 -14.99 -4.74 -13.68
C VAL A 114 -14.04 -5.05 -12.51
N SER A 115 -14.53 -5.74 -11.47
CA SER A 115 -13.69 -6.18 -10.35
C SER A 115 -12.55 -7.09 -10.79
N ASP A 116 -12.83 -8.08 -11.64
CA ASP A 116 -11.82 -9.01 -12.17
C ASP A 116 -10.83 -8.28 -13.07
N PHE A 117 -11.32 -7.42 -13.97
CA PHE A 117 -10.45 -6.59 -14.81
C PHE A 117 -9.50 -5.72 -13.99
N ALA A 118 -10.01 -5.03 -12.96
CA ALA A 118 -9.20 -4.17 -12.11
C ALA A 118 -8.12 -4.95 -11.36
N ARG A 119 -8.46 -6.13 -10.81
CA ARG A 119 -7.47 -7.00 -10.15
C ARG A 119 -6.39 -7.43 -11.14
N ASP A 120 -6.79 -7.91 -12.31
CA ASP A 120 -5.86 -8.39 -13.33
C ASP A 120 -4.96 -7.26 -13.86
N ALA A 121 -5.50 -6.05 -14.00
CA ALA A 121 -4.74 -4.87 -14.43
C ALA A 121 -3.67 -4.48 -13.39
N LEU A 122 -4.05 -4.37 -12.11
CA LEU A 122 -3.10 -4.07 -11.04
C LEU A 122 -2.01 -5.13 -10.91
N GLN A 123 -2.37 -6.41 -11.01
CA GLN A 123 -1.39 -7.51 -10.98
C GLN A 123 -0.43 -7.48 -12.17
N LYS A 124 -0.91 -7.12 -13.37
CA LYS A 124 -0.04 -6.92 -14.55
C LYS A 124 0.90 -5.72 -14.39
N GLN A 125 0.46 -4.69 -13.68
CA GLN A 125 1.29 -3.56 -13.25
C GLN A 125 2.20 -3.92 -12.04
N GLY A 126 2.26 -5.19 -11.60
CA GLY A 126 3.19 -5.63 -10.56
C GLY A 126 2.70 -5.45 -9.12
N ALA A 127 1.47 -4.98 -8.91
CA ALA A 127 0.89 -4.90 -7.57
C ALA A 127 0.56 -6.29 -7.02
N GLN A 128 0.79 -6.50 -5.72
CA GLN A 128 0.23 -7.62 -4.99
C GLN A 128 -1.19 -7.26 -4.54
N VAL A 129 -2.18 -8.07 -4.89
CA VAL A 129 -3.57 -7.86 -4.47
C VAL A 129 -3.99 -8.96 -3.52
N LYS A 130 -4.35 -8.60 -2.29
CA LYS A 130 -4.81 -9.50 -1.22
C LYS A 130 -6.28 -9.21 -0.90
N CYS A 131 -7.19 -9.88 -1.61
CA CYS A 131 -8.61 -9.91 -1.25
C CYS A 131 -8.86 -10.94 -0.13
N ASP A 132 -10.07 -10.96 0.43
CA ASP A 132 -10.44 -11.81 1.57
C ASP A 132 -9.45 -11.65 2.74
N THR A 133 -8.87 -10.46 2.92
CA THR A 133 -7.78 -10.22 3.88
C THR A 133 -8.07 -9.00 4.72
N PHE A 134 -8.24 -9.19 6.03
CA PHE A 134 -8.49 -8.11 6.97
C PHE A 134 -7.18 -7.57 7.53
N VAL A 135 -7.06 -6.25 7.60
CA VAL A 135 -6.09 -5.62 8.50
C VAL A 135 -6.67 -5.64 9.91
N THR A 136 -5.94 -6.21 10.86
CA THR A 136 -6.38 -6.36 12.26
C THR A 136 -5.52 -5.59 13.26
N GLY A 137 -4.41 -5.01 12.80
CA GLY A 137 -3.59 -4.09 13.56
C GLY A 137 -2.46 -3.52 12.72
N ALA A 138 -1.89 -2.42 13.18
CA ALA A 138 -0.64 -1.88 12.66
C ALA A 138 0.26 -1.45 13.82
N ASP A 139 1.57 -1.55 13.64
CA ASP A 139 2.56 -0.87 14.46
C ASP A 139 3.52 -0.10 13.55
N ALA A 140 4.58 0.49 14.12
CA ALA A 140 5.52 1.33 13.37
C ALA A 140 6.30 0.59 12.25
N ASN A 141 6.15 -0.71 12.12
CA ASN A 141 6.97 -1.57 11.30
C ASN A 141 6.18 -2.57 10.44
N GLN A 142 5.03 -3.02 10.93
CA GLN A 142 4.27 -4.12 10.36
C GLN A 142 2.76 -3.87 10.41
N VAL A 143 2.08 -4.35 9.37
CA VAL A 143 0.63 -4.50 9.36
C VAL A 143 0.27 -5.95 9.64
N THR A 144 -0.64 -6.18 10.59
CA THR A 144 -1.16 -7.50 10.92
C THR A 144 -2.33 -7.84 10.03
N LEU A 145 -2.22 -8.93 9.29
CA LEU A 145 -3.19 -9.40 8.32
C LEU A 145 -3.85 -10.68 8.81
N LYS A 146 -5.16 -10.80 8.60
CA LYS A 146 -5.93 -12.02 8.84
C LYS A 146 -6.64 -12.45 7.56
N ASP A 147 -6.32 -13.64 7.08
CA ASP A 147 -6.99 -14.24 5.93
C ASP A 147 -8.38 -14.76 6.35
N ALA A 148 -9.42 -14.35 5.63
CA ALA A 148 -10.82 -14.60 5.98
C ALA A 148 -11.24 -16.07 5.79
N LYS A 149 -10.52 -16.83 4.95
CA LYS A 149 -10.89 -18.21 4.59
C LYS A 149 -10.19 -19.22 5.49
N SER A 150 -8.89 -19.01 5.71
CA SER A 150 -8.02 -19.87 6.49
C SER A 150 -7.95 -19.48 7.96
N GLU A 151 -8.41 -18.28 8.31
CA GLU A 151 -8.25 -17.67 9.64
C GLU A 151 -6.79 -17.48 10.06
N SER A 152 -5.85 -17.63 9.11
CA SER A 152 -4.42 -17.48 9.37
C SER A 152 -4.05 -16.03 9.61
N VAL A 153 -3.17 -15.81 10.57
CA VAL A 153 -2.63 -14.48 10.91
C VAL A 153 -1.21 -14.39 10.41
N SER A 154 -0.90 -13.30 9.72
CA SER A 154 0.44 -13.01 9.21
C SER A 154 0.78 -11.54 9.45
N ALA A 155 2.06 -11.21 9.37
CA ALA A 155 2.53 -9.84 9.42
C ALA A 155 3.20 -9.48 8.09
N LEU A 156 2.93 -8.28 7.60
CA LEU A 156 3.57 -7.71 6.43
C LEU A 156 4.39 -6.50 6.87
N ASP A 157 5.70 -6.58 6.70
CA ASP A 157 6.59 -5.42 6.89
C ASP A 157 6.21 -4.32 5.91
N TYR A 158 6.17 -3.08 6.37
CA TYR A 158 5.93 -1.94 5.49
C TYR A 158 6.84 -0.76 5.84
N GLY A 159 7.09 0.08 4.84
CA GLY A 159 7.75 1.36 4.98
C GLY A 159 6.80 2.53 4.70
N LEU A 160 5.75 2.29 3.90
CA LEU A 160 4.67 3.23 3.59
C LEU A 160 3.31 2.53 3.65
#